data_AF-A0A0Q9QW36-F1
#
_entry.id   AF-A0A0Q9QW36-F1
#
_cell.length_a   1.000
_cell.length_b   1.000
_cell.length_c   1.000
_cell.angle_alpha   90.00
_cell.angle_beta   90.00
_cell.angle_gamma   90.00
#
_symmetry.space_group_name_H-M   'P 1'
#
loop_
_entity.id
_entity.type
_entity.pdbx_description
1 polymer ?
#
loop_
_entity_poly.entity_id
_entity_poly.type
_entity_poly.pdbx_seq_one_letter_code
_entity_poly.pdbx_strand_id
1 'polypeptide(L)'
;MSSETPGPIPIPSRFGEPIAQLTPVGPRFDQPSYTDNFYEAVGGHATFARLVDVFYAGVASDELLRPMYPEEDLGPAKERLLLFLEQYWGGPKTYGETRGHPRLRMRHQPFHVTPAARDRWLTHMRDAVDSLELSPLHEATLWDYLDRAAHSMVNSA
;
A
#
# COMPACT_ATOMS: atom_id res chain seq x y z
N MET A 1 20.97 -56.14 -25.06
CA MET A 1 22.21 -55.54 -24.54
C MET A 1 21.79 -54.55 -23.48
N SER A 2 21.84 -54.99 -22.22
CA SER A 2 21.38 -54.25 -21.04
C SER A 2 22.47 -53.29 -20.58
N SER A 3 22.08 -52.07 -20.19
CA SER A 3 22.98 -51.12 -19.53
C SER A 3 22.38 -50.78 -18.16
N GLU A 4 23.02 -51.33 -17.15
CA GLU A 4 22.73 -51.16 -15.72
C GLU A 4 23.10 -49.74 -15.27
N THR A 5 22.24 -49.09 -14.51
CA THR A 5 22.55 -47.82 -13.82
C THR A 5 23.22 -48.16 -12.49
N PRO A 6 24.35 -47.53 -12.12
CA PRO A 6 25.02 -47.87 -10.87
C PRO A 6 24.18 -47.36 -9.69
N GLY A 7 23.91 -48.25 -8.74
CA GLY A 7 23.28 -47.92 -7.46
C GLY A 7 24.16 -47.03 -6.57
N PRO A 8 23.59 -46.42 -5.52
CA PRO A 8 24.32 -45.49 -4.66
C PRO A 8 25.44 -46.19 -3.88
N ILE A 9 26.57 -45.48 -3.72
CA ILE A 9 27.73 -45.94 -2.94
C ILE A 9 27.42 -45.84 -1.44
N PRO A 10 27.62 -46.89 -0.63
CA PRO A 10 27.40 -46.82 0.81
C PRO A 10 28.54 -46.07 1.52
N ILE A 11 28.18 -45.15 2.42
CA ILE A 11 29.13 -44.46 3.30
C ILE A 11 29.26 -45.28 4.60
N PRO A 12 30.47 -45.65 5.07
CA PRO A 12 30.61 -46.40 6.31
C PRO A 12 30.39 -45.50 7.53
N SER A 13 29.49 -45.91 8.42
CA SER A 13 29.23 -45.25 9.70
C SER A 13 30.39 -45.48 10.67
N ARG A 14 31.01 -44.40 11.16
CA ARG A 14 32.04 -44.43 12.20
C ARG A 14 31.46 -43.79 13.48
N PHE A 15 30.92 -44.65 14.34
CA PHE A 15 30.58 -44.43 15.76
C PHE A 15 29.42 -43.47 16.12
N GLY A 16 28.50 -43.99 16.94
CA GLY A 16 27.51 -43.24 17.72
C GLY A 16 26.06 -43.64 17.39
N GLU A 17 25.31 -44.08 18.41
CA GLU A 17 23.88 -44.45 18.38
C GLU A 17 22.99 -43.55 17.49
N PRO A 18 21.87 -44.07 16.93
CA PRO A 18 20.90 -43.20 16.25
C PRO A 18 20.40 -42.16 17.25
N ILE A 19 20.61 -40.87 16.96
CA ILE A 19 20.00 -39.80 17.74
C ILE A 19 18.49 -40.03 17.67
N ALA A 20 17.93 -40.48 18.79
CA ALA A 20 16.48 -40.56 18.97
C ALA A 20 15.89 -39.21 18.60
N GLN A 21 14.88 -39.22 17.73
CA GLN A 21 14.18 -38.02 17.29
C GLN A 21 13.77 -37.21 18.53
N LEU A 22 14.44 -36.09 18.76
CA LEU A 22 14.10 -35.18 19.83
C LEU A 22 12.73 -34.59 19.49
N THR A 23 11.70 -35.05 20.19
CA THR A 23 10.39 -34.40 20.19
C THR A 23 10.55 -33.08 20.94
N PRO A 24 10.21 -31.93 20.34
CA PRO A 24 10.32 -30.66 21.05
C PRO A 24 9.22 -30.59 22.11
N VAL A 25 9.60 -30.82 23.36
CA VAL A 25 8.78 -30.52 24.55
C VAL A 25 9.15 -29.12 25.00
N GLY A 26 8.37 -28.14 24.53
CA GLY A 26 8.44 -26.73 24.91
C GLY A 26 7.33 -25.98 24.18
N PRO A 27 6.83 -24.85 24.72
CA PRO A 27 5.89 -24.01 23.98
C PRO A 27 6.54 -23.67 22.64
N ARG A 28 5.81 -23.89 21.54
CA ARG A 28 6.25 -23.43 20.21
C ARG A 28 6.52 -21.94 20.36
N PHE A 29 7.76 -21.52 20.13
CA PHE A 29 8.02 -20.12 19.79
C PHE A 29 7.28 -19.90 18.47
N ASP A 30 6.10 -19.31 18.55
CA ASP A 30 5.46 -18.74 17.38
C ASP A 30 6.42 -17.63 16.92
N GLN A 31 7.04 -17.82 15.76
CA GLN A 31 7.80 -16.73 15.16
C GLN A 31 6.82 -15.58 14.95
N PRO A 32 7.10 -14.36 15.43
CA PRO A 32 6.29 -13.22 15.05
C PRO A 32 6.26 -13.16 13.52
N SER A 33 5.06 -13.11 12.95
CA SER A 33 4.88 -12.77 11.54
C SER A 33 5.42 -11.34 11.35
N TYR A 34 6.69 -11.20 10.98
CA TYR A 34 7.30 -9.91 10.62
C TYR A 34 6.89 -9.48 9.20
N THR A 35 5.66 -9.77 8.80
CA THR A 35 5.14 -9.57 7.44
C THR A 35 3.96 -8.61 7.40
N ASP A 36 3.83 -7.72 8.38
CA ASP A 36 2.87 -6.64 8.28
C ASP A 36 3.47 -5.55 7.37
N ASN A 37 2.98 -5.51 6.13
CA ASN A 37 3.23 -4.37 5.25
C ASN A 37 2.59 -3.10 5.84
N PHE A 38 2.90 -1.93 5.29
CA PHE A 38 2.39 -0.67 5.82
C PHE A 38 0.85 -0.65 5.89
N TYR A 39 0.18 -1.23 4.90
CA TYR A 39 -1.29 -1.33 4.87
C TYR A 39 -1.84 -2.07 6.11
N GLU A 40 -1.32 -3.24 6.45
CA GLU A 40 -1.75 -3.98 7.66
C GLU A 40 -1.36 -3.21 8.94
N ALA A 41 -0.16 -2.63 8.98
CA ALA A 41 0.38 -1.92 10.14
C ALA A 41 -0.43 -0.69 10.56
N VAL A 42 -1.22 -0.10 9.63
CA VAL A 42 -2.07 1.07 9.91
C VAL A 42 -3.56 0.72 10.04
N GLY A 43 -3.95 -0.55 10.02
CA GLY A 43 -5.36 -0.99 10.17
C GLY A 43 -6.10 -1.26 8.86
N GLY A 44 -5.37 -1.37 7.75
CA GLY A 44 -5.90 -1.84 6.46
C GLY A 44 -7.00 -0.95 5.87
N HIS A 45 -7.97 -1.59 5.23
CA HIS A 45 -9.04 -0.94 4.46
C HIS A 45 -9.75 0.17 5.23
N ALA A 46 -10.10 -0.05 6.50
CA ALA A 46 -10.84 0.91 7.30
C ALA A 46 -10.11 2.26 7.41
N THR A 47 -8.78 2.22 7.52
CA THR A 47 -7.93 3.42 7.62
C THR A 47 -7.88 4.18 6.29
N PHE A 48 -7.67 3.48 5.17
CA PHE A 48 -7.64 4.14 3.86
C PHE A 48 -9.02 4.62 3.41
N ALA A 49 -10.08 3.89 3.72
CA ALA A 49 -11.45 4.34 3.50
C ALA A 49 -11.70 5.64 4.27
N ARG A 50 -11.41 5.69 5.57
CA ARG A 50 -11.55 6.91 6.37
C ARG A 50 -10.71 8.08 5.82
N LEU A 51 -9.45 7.83 5.46
CA LEU A 51 -8.57 8.84 4.87
C LEU A 51 -9.22 9.47 3.62
N VAL A 52 -9.67 8.63 2.70
CA VAL A 52 -10.23 9.07 1.43
C VAL A 52 -11.62 9.71 1.63
N ASP A 53 -12.42 9.23 2.56
CA ASP A 53 -13.70 9.84 2.96
C ASP A 53 -13.52 11.28 3.45
N VAL A 54 -12.62 11.51 4.40
CA VAL A 54 -12.35 12.84 4.96
C VAL A 54 -11.77 13.75 3.88
N PHE A 55 -10.81 13.26 3.09
CA PHE A 55 -10.21 14.01 2.00
C PHE A 55 -11.27 14.49 0.99
N TYR A 56 -12.14 13.61 0.50
CA TYR A 56 -13.15 14.00 -0.48
C TYR A 56 -14.29 14.85 0.10
N ALA A 57 -14.57 14.74 1.40
CA ALA A 57 -15.49 15.68 2.07
C ALA A 57 -14.93 17.12 2.04
N GLY A 58 -13.62 17.29 2.27
CA GLY A 58 -12.94 18.58 2.12
C GLY A 58 -12.97 19.10 0.68
N VAL A 59 -12.56 18.25 -0.29
CA VAL A 59 -12.59 18.58 -1.73
C VAL A 59 -13.98 18.99 -2.20
N ALA A 60 -15.05 18.36 -1.71
CA ALA A 60 -16.42 18.68 -2.10
C ALA A 60 -16.79 20.15 -1.79
N SER A 61 -16.19 20.73 -0.76
CA SER A 61 -16.41 22.11 -0.32
C SER A 61 -15.39 23.13 -0.85
N ASP A 62 -14.36 22.68 -1.56
CA ASP A 62 -13.28 23.54 -2.04
C ASP A 62 -13.59 24.14 -3.42
N GLU A 63 -13.68 25.46 -3.48
CA GLU A 63 -14.03 26.20 -4.70
C GLU A 63 -12.99 26.07 -5.83
N LEU A 64 -11.73 25.75 -5.52
CA LEU A 64 -10.68 25.56 -6.52
C LEU A 64 -10.65 24.11 -7.02
N LEU A 65 -10.78 23.14 -6.11
CA LEU A 65 -10.67 21.72 -6.45
C LEU A 65 -11.96 21.13 -7.00
N ARG A 66 -13.13 21.47 -6.42
CA ARG A 66 -14.41 20.88 -6.83
C ARG A 66 -14.67 21.00 -8.33
N PRO A 67 -14.42 22.16 -9.00
CA PRO A 67 -14.61 22.29 -10.44
C PRO A 67 -13.69 21.41 -11.30
N MET A 68 -12.58 20.90 -10.75
CA MET A 68 -11.68 19.99 -11.47
C MET A 68 -12.27 18.58 -11.64
N TYR A 69 -13.34 18.27 -10.91
CA TYR A 69 -14.07 17.00 -11.01
C TYR A 69 -15.33 17.19 -11.86
N PRO A 70 -15.34 16.69 -13.12
CA PRO A 70 -16.47 16.92 -14.04
C PRO A 70 -17.72 16.13 -13.64
N GLU A 71 -17.55 15.06 -12.86
CA GLU A 71 -18.66 14.26 -12.33
C GLU A 71 -19.37 15.03 -11.21
N GLU A 72 -20.71 14.97 -11.18
CA GLU A 72 -21.51 15.54 -10.07
C GLU A 72 -21.23 14.82 -8.75
N ASP A 73 -21.04 13.50 -8.83
CA ASP A 73 -20.64 12.64 -7.72
C ASP A 73 -19.12 12.42 -7.70
N LEU A 74 -18.51 12.54 -6.52
CA LEU A 74 -17.09 12.26 -6.30
C LEU A 74 -16.82 10.77 -6.01
N GLY A 75 -17.86 9.96 -5.84
CA GLY A 75 -17.78 8.52 -5.54
C GLY A 75 -16.79 7.73 -6.42
N PRO A 76 -16.85 7.85 -7.76
CA PRO A 76 -15.91 7.13 -8.61
C PRO A 76 -14.46 7.64 -8.49
N ALA A 77 -14.24 8.93 -8.24
CA ALA A 77 -12.90 9.47 -7.97
C ALA A 77 -12.35 8.96 -6.63
N LYS A 78 -13.21 8.97 -5.61
CA LYS A 78 -12.99 8.43 -4.27
C LYS A 78 -12.54 6.97 -4.30
N GLU A 79 -13.31 6.11 -4.96
CA GLU A 79 -12.98 4.69 -5.12
C GLU A 79 -11.61 4.49 -5.79
N ARG A 80 -11.32 5.25 -6.85
CA ARG A 80 -10.03 5.14 -7.57
C ARG A 80 -8.84 5.51 -6.69
N LEU A 81 -8.97 6.51 -5.82
CA LEU A 81 -7.90 6.89 -4.89
C LEU A 81 -7.74 5.85 -3.79
N LEU A 82 -8.85 5.34 -3.23
CA LEU A 82 -8.85 4.28 -2.22
C LEU A 82 -8.10 3.04 -2.72
N LEU A 83 -8.56 2.46 -3.83
CA LEU A 83 -7.95 1.25 -4.39
C LEU A 83 -6.47 1.46 -4.73
N PHE A 84 -6.11 2.66 -5.19
CA PHE A 84 -4.72 3.00 -5.48
C PHE A 84 -3.85 3.01 -4.22
N LEU A 85 -4.28 3.68 -3.16
CA LEU A 85 -3.51 3.79 -1.92
C LEU A 85 -3.39 2.44 -1.21
N GLU A 86 -4.46 1.66 -1.16
CA GLU A 86 -4.42 0.31 -0.61
C GLU A 86 -3.38 -0.54 -1.34
N GLN A 87 -3.43 -0.57 -2.66
CA GLN A 87 -2.44 -1.31 -3.45
C GLN A 87 -1.02 -0.77 -3.25
N TYR A 88 -0.85 0.55 -3.19
CA TYR A 88 0.46 1.18 -3.03
C TYR A 88 1.15 0.76 -1.74
N TRP A 89 0.39 0.63 -0.65
CA TRP A 89 0.90 0.31 0.68
C TRP A 89 0.93 -1.20 1.01
N GLY A 90 0.64 -2.06 0.03
CA GLY A 90 0.76 -3.51 0.15
C GLY A 90 -0.55 -4.26 0.38
N GLY A 91 -1.69 -3.57 0.30
CA GLY A 91 -3.02 -4.16 0.32
C GLY A 91 -3.42 -4.83 -1.01
N PRO A 92 -4.73 -5.02 -1.25
CA PRO A 92 -5.26 -5.68 -2.45
C PRO A 92 -4.77 -5.07 -3.77
N LYS A 93 -4.58 -5.90 -4.81
CA LYS A 93 -4.12 -5.49 -6.15
C LYS A 93 -5.24 -5.01 -7.08
N THR A 94 -6.40 -4.70 -6.51
CA THR A 94 -7.63 -4.42 -7.24
C THR A 94 -7.51 -3.22 -8.19
N TYR A 95 -6.75 -2.19 -7.82
CA TYR A 95 -6.51 -1.06 -8.74
C TYR A 95 -5.82 -1.50 -10.03
N GLY A 96 -4.75 -2.28 -9.93
CA GLY A 96 -3.99 -2.77 -11.08
C GLY A 96 -4.80 -3.74 -11.92
N GLU A 97 -5.59 -4.60 -11.28
CA GLU A 97 -6.47 -5.57 -11.94
C GLU A 97 -7.59 -4.90 -12.74
N THR A 98 -8.17 -3.83 -12.20
CA THR A 98 -9.32 -3.14 -12.82
C THR A 98 -8.93 -1.97 -13.72
N ARG A 99 -7.76 -1.35 -13.48
CA ARG A 99 -7.34 -0.11 -14.14
C ARG A 99 -5.99 -0.22 -14.84
N GLY A 100 -5.27 -1.33 -14.69
CA GLY A 100 -3.91 -1.49 -15.22
C GLY A 100 -2.88 -0.60 -14.52
N HIS A 101 -1.74 -0.39 -15.20
CA HIS A 101 -0.61 0.36 -14.63
C HIS A 101 -1.01 1.80 -14.23
N PRO A 102 -0.63 2.30 -13.03
CA PRO A 102 -1.08 3.61 -12.52
C PRO A 102 -0.80 4.79 -13.44
N ARG A 103 0.42 4.90 -14.00
CA ARG A 103 0.84 5.99 -14.90
C ARG A 103 0.30 7.36 -14.43
N LEU A 104 0.51 7.69 -13.16
CA LEU A 104 -0.19 8.79 -12.47
C LEU A 104 -0.09 10.11 -13.23
N ARG A 105 1.13 10.52 -13.63
CA ARG A 105 1.34 11.77 -14.39
C ARG A 105 0.51 11.82 -15.68
N MET A 106 0.44 10.72 -16.42
CA MET A 106 -0.38 10.61 -17.64
C MET A 106 -1.87 10.78 -17.33
N ARG A 107 -2.36 10.20 -16.23
CA ARG A 107 -3.77 10.33 -15.79
C ARG A 107 -4.10 11.73 -15.26
N HIS A 108 -3.10 12.49 -14.81
CA HIS A 108 -3.27 13.87 -14.35
C HIS A 108 -3.09 14.91 -15.47
N GLN A 109 -2.52 14.55 -16.63
CA GLN A 109 -2.36 15.46 -17.78
C GLN A 109 -3.64 16.18 -18.24
N PRO A 110 -4.83 15.56 -18.23
CA PRO A 110 -6.05 16.23 -18.67
C PRO A 110 -6.50 17.38 -17.75
N PHE A 111 -5.95 17.51 -16.55
CA PHE A 111 -6.33 18.51 -15.56
C PHE A 111 -5.25 19.59 -15.42
N HIS A 112 -5.68 20.82 -15.17
CA HIS A 112 -4.77 21.95 -14.93
C HIS A 112 -4.32 21.97 -13.47
N VAL A 113 -3.34 21.13 -13.13
CA VAL A 113 -2.83 21.01 -11.76
C VAL A 113 -1.77 22.08 -11.52
N THR A 114 -2.20 23.23 -10.99
CA THR A 114 -1.35 24.35 -10.59
C THR A 114 -0.73 24.14 -9.21
N PRO A 115 0.30 24.92 -8.83
CA PRO A 115 0.81 24.91 -7.45
C PRO A 115 -0.29 25.22 -6.42
N ALA A 116 -1.20 26.16 -6.72
CA ALA A 116 -2.33 26.48 -5.84
C ALA A 116 -3.28 25.28 -5.67
N ALA A 117 -3.57 24.54 -6.75
CA ALA A 117 -4.39 23.33 -6.66
C ALA A 117 -3.71 22.24 -5.82
N ARG A 118 -2.39 22.04 -6.00
CA ARG A 118 -1.61 21.13 -5.14
C ARG A 118 -1.69 21.54 -3.67
N ASP A 119 -1.54 22.82 -3.35
CA ASP A 119 -1.54 23.29 -1.96
C ASP A 119 -2.92 23.12 -1.30
N ARG A 120 -4.01 23.38 -2.03
CA ARG A 120 -5.37 23.05 -1.59
C ARG A 120 -5.54 21.55 -1.35
N TRP A 121 -5.05 20.72 -2.29
CA TRP A 121 -5.11 19.26 -2.18
C TRP A 121 -4.37 18.77 -0.93
N LEU A 122 -3.16 19.28 -0.70
CA LEU A 122 -2.35 18.93 0.47
C LEU A 122 -2.99 19.38 1.78
N THR A 123 -3.69 20.52 1.79
CA THR A 123 -4.46 20.97 2.96
C THR A 123 -5.52 19.93 3.35
N HIS A 124 -6.40 19.56 2.41
CA HIS A 124 -7.44 18.55 2.68
C HIS A 124 -6.86 17.17 3.01
N MET A 125 -5.73 16.81 2.39
CA MET A 125 -5.07 15.54 2.67
C MET A 125 -4.40 15.55 4.06
N ARG A 126 -3.88 16.70 4.52
CA ARG A 126 -3.32 16.85 5.87
C ARG A 126 -4.39 16.65 6.92
N ASP A 127 -5.54 17.31 6.77
CA ASP A 127 -6.70 17.14 7.65
C ASP A 127 -7.16 15.67 7.68
N ALA A 128 -7.15 15.01 6.52
CA ALA A 128 -7.49 13.60 6.41
C ALA A 128 -6.50 12.69 7.15
N VAL A 129 -5.18 12.91 7.02
CA VAL A 129 -4.17 12.14 7.74
C VAL A 129 -4.24 12.41 9.24
N ASP A 130 -4.42 13.67 9.67
CA ASP A 130 -4.60 14.04 11.07
C ASP A 130 -5.79 13.32 11.70
N SER A 131 -6.88 13.17 10.96
CA SER A 131 -8.06 12.46 11.43
C SER A 131 -7.78 10.99 11.79
N LEU A 132 -6.75 10.37 11.21
CA LEU A 132 -6.45 8.96 11.44
C LEU A 132 -5.81 8.68 12.80
N GLU A 133 -5.24 9.70 13.46
CA GLU A 133 -4.58 9.58 14.77
C GLU A 133 -3.51 8.46 14.80
N LEU A 134 -2.75 8.34 13.71
CA LEU A 134 -1.69 7.33 13.58
C LEU A 134 -0.54 7.59 14.55
N SER A 135 0.28 6.56 14.78
CA SER A 135 1.55 6.75 15.47
C SER A 135 2.43 7.74 14.68
N PRO A 136 3.28 8.56 15.34
CA PRO A 136 4.08 9.58 14.66
C PRO A 136 4.93 9.04 13.50
N LEU A 137 5.44 7.80 13.61
CA LEU A 137 6.24 7.16 12.56
C LEU A 137 5.38 6.80 11.34
N HIS A 138 4.19 6.23 11.55
CA HIS A 138 3.28 5.86 10.47
C HIS A 138 2.72 7.10 9.78
N GLU A 139 2.34 8.11 10.56
CA GLU A 139 1.87 9.39 10.04
C GLU A 139 2.92 10.05 9.15
N ALA A 140 4.17 10.18 9.63
CA ALA A 140 5.27 10.78 8.87
C ALA A 140 5.57 10.01 7.57
N THR A 141 5.50 8.69 7.61
CA THR A 141 5.74 7.82 6.45
C THR A 141 4.65 8.00 5.38
N LEU A 142 3.39 8.02 5.80
CA LEU A 142 2.25 8.25 4.91
C LEU A 142 2.32 9.68 4.31
N TRP A 143 2.59 10.67 5.14
CA TRP A 143 2.65 12.07 4.74
C TRP A 143 3.78 12.35 3.75
N ASP A 144 5.00 11.86 4.00
CA ASP A 144 6.14 12.05 3.09
C ASP A 144 5.84 11.53 1.67
N TYR A 145 5.17 10.39 1.57
CA TYR A 145 4.75 9.88 0.27
C TYR A 145 3.72 10.79 -0.40
N LEU A 146 2.65 11.16 0.31
CA LEU A 146 1.55 11.97 -0.24
C LEU A 146 2.05 13.34 -0.70
N ASP A 147 2.91 13.98 0.10
CA ASP A 147 3.51 15.27 -0.23
C ASP A 147 4.36 15.21 -1.50
N ARG A 148 5.30 14.25 -1.59
CA ARG A 148 6.13 14.07 -2.79
C ARG A 148 5.30 13.69 -4.01
N ALA A 149 4.27 12.86 -3.83
CA ALA A 149 3.37 12.47 -4.90
C ALA A 149 2.61 13.68 -5.45
N ALA A 150 2.03 14.52 -4.58
CA ALA A 150 1.30 15.73 -4.98
C ALA A 150 2.19 16.71 -5.74
N HIS A 151 3.42 16.94 -5.25
CA HIS A 151 4.42 17.77 -5.96
C HIS A 151 4.70 17.25 -7.37
N SER A 152 4.79 15.94 -7.55
CA SER A 152 5.07 15.34 -8.86
C SER A 152 3.91 15.43 -9.86
N MET A 153 2.69 15.77 -9.41
CA MET A 153 1.50 15.87 -10.26
C MET A 153 1.30 17.26 -10.87
N VAL A 154 1.96 18.30 -10.33
CA VAL A 154 1.90 19.66 -10.89
C VAL A 154 2.35 19.64 -12.35
N ASN A 155 1.51 20.19 -13.23
CA ASN A 155 1.71 20.15 -14.68
C ASN A 155 1.43 21.50 -15.37
N SER A 156 1.09 22.51 -14.57
CA SER A 156 0.66 23.83 -15.01
C SER A 156 1.29 24.92 -14.14
N ALA A 157 1.51 26.11 -14.71
CA ALA A 157 2.15 27.24 -14.04
C ALA A 157 1.16 28.04 -13.17
#